data_AF-A0A8H3HYA1-F1
#
_entry.id   AF-A0A8H3HYA1-F1
#
_cell.length_a   1.000
_cell.length_b   1.000
_cell.length_c   1.000
_cell.angle_alpha   90.00
_cell.angle_beta   90.00
_cell.angle_gamma   90.00
#
_symmetry.space_group_name_H-M   'P 1'
#
loop_
_entity.id
_entity.type
_entity.pdbx_description
1 polymer ?
#
loop_
_entity_poly.entity_id
_entity_poly.type
_entity_poly.pdbx_seq_one_letter_code
_entity_poly.pdbx_strand_id
1 'polypeptide(L)'
;MQPFSRILWRYLLAIPSFSSESEAILAIHNQIAPMVRLNDNNFIDLDDSRYVLLAFIGRLTETPPMMVGESAALMRFVEPLIVPGCEDLVPDMIQGTIEIMWDSAINQPAESDIVRFAIGSHLLHFRQIFIKLRPSYDHEQPWIEKVVDNILHGDLVDVIVRSMLTATEFNPDSANAETKLFSAAVETFAELSRLYTSSGIATRLQESGKLLDWFKYTDHFFDVGSFVEEFVDKYDFECINTICGQLIYGIMGALVGEHRMELLRPIGGSCDNPRCPVPLGATLVCSQCEDLIYCTPWCLRTDWMGAWGGPHRRVCEAQSRKDPGLRFSYHSRIGVPSGFYEGVKRDGGSAPRLAEFVLRAVREQTGRPRF
;
A
#
# COMPACT_ATOMS: atom_id res chain seq x y z
N MET A 1 -4.94 -20.53 32.44
CA MET A 1 -4.11 -20.43 31.21
C MET A 1 -3.52 -19.03 31.02
N GLN A 2 -4.27 -17.95 31.22
CA GLN A 2 -3.80 -16.56 31.01
C GLN A 2 -2.45 -16.15 31.66
N PRO A 3 -2.10 -16.54 32.91
CA PRO A 3 -0.80 -16.18 33.47
C PRO A 3 0.38 -16.90 32.79
N PHE A 4 0.20 -18.17 32.41
CA PHE A 4 1.25 -18.95 31.75
C PHE A 4 1.56 -18.44 30.35
N SER A 5 0.55 -18.00 29.61
CA SER A 5 0.77 -17.40 28.30
C SER A 5 1.57 -16.10 28.37
N ARG A 6 1.33 -15.25 29.39
CA ARG A 6 2.13 -14.02 29.56
C ARG A 6 3.59 -14.30 29.84
N ILE A 7 3.87 -15.26 30.72
CA ILE A 7 5.24 -15.67 31.04
C ILE A 7 5.93 -16.19 29.79
N LEU A 8 5.24 -17.05 29.02
CA LEU A 8 5.79 -17.60 27.79
C LEU A 8 6.10 -16.50 26.76
N TRP A 9 5.17 -15.59 26.47
CA TRP A 9 5.41 -14.53 25.49
C TRP A 9 6.57 -13.60 25.89
N ARG A 10 6.70 -13.27 27.19
CA ARG A 10 7.86 -12.50 27.68
C ARG A 10 9.16 -13.26 27.57
N TYR A 11 9.13 -14.57 27.84
CA TYR A 11 10.28 -15.44 27.64
C TYR A 11 10.74 -15.41 26.18
N LEU A 12 9.80 -15.52 25.23
CA LEU A 12 10.08 -15.48 23.79
C LEU A 12 10.65 -14.14 23.31
N LEU A 13 10.30 -13.03 23.96
CA LEU A 13 10.89 -11.72 23.69
C LEU A 13 12.33 -11.57 24.22
N ALA A 14 12.71 -12.35 25.24
CA ALA A 14 13.98 -12.20 25.93
C ALA A 14 15.06 -13.22 25.52
N ILE A 15 14.68 -14.32 24.88
CA ILE A 15 15.61 -15.36 24.44
C ILE A 15 16.16 -15.09 23.02
N PRO A 16 17.39 -15.53 22.72
CA PRO A 16 17.93 -15.50 21.37
C PRO A 16 17.08 -16.31 20.37
N SER A 17 17.11 -15.94 19.09
CA SER A 17 16.38 -16.68 18.05
C SER A 17 16.98 -18.08 17.80
N PHE A 18 16.20 -19.13 18.08
CA PHE A 18 16.48 -20.50 17.66
C PHE A 18 15.34 -20.98 16.75
N SER A 19 15.65 -21.68 15.66
CA SER A 19 14.64 -22.09 14.65
C SER A 19 13.50 -22.93 15.24
N SER A 20 13.81 -23.85 16.17
CA SER A 20 12.81 -24.67 16.87
C SER A 20 11.90 -23.85 17.79
N GLU A 21 12.39 -22.73 18.31
CA GLU A 21 11.59 -21.85 19.15
C GLU A 21 10.64 -21.03 18.30
N SER A 22 11.08 -20.46 17.17
CA SER A 22 10.19 -19.78 16.21
C SER A 22 9.03 -20.67 15.75
N GLU A 23 9.28 -21.95 15.46
CA GLU A 23 8.22 -22.92 15.14
C GLU A 23 7.27 -23.15 16.32
N ALA A 24 7.81 -23.27 17.54
CA ALA A 24 7.00 -23.39 18.74
C ALA A 24 6.16 -22.14 19.00
N ILE A 25 6.69 -20.93 18.77
CA ILE A 25 5.98 -19.66 18.88
C ILE A 25 4.77 -19.67 17.95
N LEU A 26 4.97 -20.00 16.68
CA LEU A 26 3.90 -20.05 15.68
C LEU A 26 2.86 -21.14 16.01
N ALA A 27 3.30 -22.32 16.44
CA ALA A 27 2.39 -23.40 16.82
C ALA A 27 1.53 -23.02 18.03
N ILE A 28 2.14 -22.45 19.07
CA ILE A 28 1.45 -21.98 20.27
C ILE A 28 0.54 -20.80 19.94
N HIS A 29 0.99 -19.87 19.10
CA HIS A 29 0.15 -18.79 18.59
C HIS A 29 -1.11 -19.36 17.94
N ASN A 30 -0.96 -20.22 16.94
CA ASN A 30 -2.09 -20.72 16.16
C ASN A 30 -3.07 -21.54 17.01
N GLN A 31 -2.58 -22.27 18.03
CA GLN A 31 -3.42 -23.08 18.90
C GLN A 31 -4.13 -22.27 19.99
N ILE A 32 -3.46 -21.26 20.56
CA ILE A 32 -3.94 -20.60 21.79
C ILE A 32 -4.37 -19.13 21.54
N ALA A 33 -4.03 -18.52 20.41
CA ALA A 33 -4.37 -17.11 20.10
C ALA A 33 -5.87 -16.76 20.17
N PRO A 34 -6.83 -17.65 19.86
CA PRO A 34 -8.26 -17.34 20.08
C PRO A 34 -8.61 -17.23 21.57
N MET A 35 -7.88 -17.94 22.44
CA MET A 35 -8.18 -18.08 23.87
C MET A 35 -7.40 -17.09 24.75
N VAL A 36 -6.36 -16.46 24.21
CA VAL A 36 -5.44 -15.55 24.94
C VAL A 36 -5.44 -14.16 24.32
N ARG A 37 -6.60 -13.64 23.90
CA ARG A 37 -6.68 -12.18 23.83
C ARG A 37 -6.50 -11.67 25.25
N LEU A 38 -5.41 -10.95 25.50
CA LEU A 38 -5.19 -10.22 26.73
C LEU A 38 -6.18 -9.05 26.76
N ASN A 39 -7.47 -9.35 26.92
CA ASN A 39 -8.50 -8.38 27.30
C ASN A 39 -8.36 -8.08 28.79
N ASP A 40 -7.15 -7.80 29.22
CA ASP A 40 -6.89 -7.48 30.61
C ASP A 40 -7.37 -6.06 30.84
N ASN A 41 -8.59 -5.94 31.38
CA ASN A 41 -9.08 -4.73 32.03
C ASN A 41 -8.28 -4.36 33.29
N ASN A 42 -7.10 -4.97 33.47
CA ASN A 42 -6.23 -4.76 34.61
C ASN A 42 -5.31 -3.58 34.32
N PHE A 43 -4.93 -2.88 35.39
CA PHE A 43 -3.92 -1.84 35.32
C PHE A 43 -2.64 -2.40 34.69
N ILE A 44 -2.24 -1.83 33.56
CA ILE A 44 -0.98 -2.15 32.89
C ILE A 44 0.07 -1.18 33.44
N ASP A 45 1.12 -1.72 34.03
CA ASP A 45 2.23 -0.93 34.55
C ASP A 45 3.04 -0.34 33.39
N LEU A 46 3.28 0.98 33.43
CA LEU A 46 3.95 1.70 32.33
C LEU A 46 5.39 1.22 32.13
N ASP A 47 6.13 0.97 33.22
CA ASP A 47 7.51 0.51 33.12
C ASP A 47 7.55 -0.87 32.45
N ASP A 48 6.67 -1.78 32.88
CA ASP A 48 6.49 -3.09 32.26
C ASP A 48 6.14 -3.00 30.76
N SER A 49 5.21 -2.13 30.36
CA SER A 49 4.88 -1.88 28.96
C SER A 49 6.10 -1.43 28.15
N ARG A 50 6.87 -0.49 28.69
CA ARG A 50 8.09 0.02 28.04
C ARG A 50 9.14 -1.07 27.91
N TYR A 51 9.35 -1.90 28.94
CA TYR A 51 10.30 -3.02 28.88
C TYR A 51 9.89 -4.06 27.84
N VAL A 52 8.61 -4.41 27.76
CA VAL A 52 8.10 -5.35 26.75
C VAL A 52 8.29 -4.79 25.34
N LEU A 53 7.99 -3.51 25.12
CA LEU A 53 8.15 -2.86 23.83
C LEU A 53 9.63 -2.75 23.42
N LEU A 54 10.52 -2.39 24.35
CA LEU A 54 11.97 -2.37 24.11
C LEU A 54 12.53 -3.75 23.79
N ALA A 55 12.08 -4.80 24.49
CA ALA A 55 12.48 -6.18 24.20
C ALA A 55 12.02 -6.60 22.79
N PHE A 56 10.80 -6.24 22.41
CA PHE A 56 10.30 -6.49 21.06
C PHE A 56 11.11 -5.73 19.99
N ILE A 57 11.39 -4.43 20.20
CA ILE A 57 12.26 -3.65 19.30
C ILE A 57 13.64 -4.30 19.18
N GLY A 58 14.24 -4.72 20.29
CA GLY A 58 15.51 -5.45 20.29
C GLY A 58 15.45 -6.69 19.40
N ARG A 59 14.39 -7.49 19.51
CA ARG A 59 14.17 -8.69 18.70
C ARG A 59 13.98 -8.38 17.21
N LEU A 60 13.35 -7.25 16.85
CA LEU A 60 13.23 -6.84 15.44
C LEU A 60 14.60 -6.59 14.78
N THR A 61 15.59 -6.18 15.58
CA THR A 61 16.95 -5.83 15.12
C THR A 61 17.96 -6.98 15.25
N GLU A 62 17.53 -8.16 15.72
CA GLU A 62 18.44 -9.29 15.92
C GLU A 62 18.95 -9.89 14.60
N THR A 63 20.11 -10.56 14.69
CA THR A 63 20.69 -11.33 13.59
C THR A 63 20.78 -12.81 13.99
N PRO A 64 20.22 -13.75 13.21
CA PRO A 64 19.51 -13.55 11.95
C PRO A 64 18.16 -12.81 12.14
N PRO A 65 17.66 -12.12 11.09
CA PRO A 65 16.39 -11.41 11.17
C PRO A 65 15.25 -12.37 11.45
N MET A 66 14.28 -11.90 12.24
CA MET A 66 13.06 -12.62 12.55
C MET A 66 12.14 -12.71 11.31
N MET A 67 11.45 -13.84 11.17
CA MET A 67 10.46 -14.03 10.10
C MET A 67 9.24 -13.12 10.32
N VAL A 68 8.64 -12.57 9.25
CA VAL A 68 7.47 -11.69 9.38
C VAL A 68 6.28 -12.35 10.08
N GLY A 69 6.09 -13.66 9.90
CA GLY A 69 5.05 -14.41 10.62
C GLY A 69 5.27 -14.47 12.13
N GLU A 70 6.53 -14.64 12.56
CA GLU A 70 6.91 -14.62 13.98
C GLU A 70 6.72 -13.21 14.57
N SER A 71 7.16 -12.18 13.85
CA SER A 71 6.97 -10.78 14.25
C SER A 71 5.49 -10.44 14.40
N ALA A 72 4.64 -10.87 13.47
CA ALA A 72 3.19 -10.68 13.56
C ALA A 72 2.59 -11.40 14.78
N ALA A 73 3.07 -12.61 15.07
CA ALA A 73 2.63 -13.38 16.24
C ALA A 73 3.00 -12.70 17.56
N LEU A 74 4.21 -12.14 17.66
CA LEU A 74 4.68 -11.39 18.83
C LEU A 74 3.97 -10.03 18.96
N MET A 75 3.75 -9.31 17.84
CA MET A 75 3.05 -8.03 17.83
C MET A 75 1.64 -8.15 18.44
N ARG A 76 0.94 -9.27 18.20
CA ARG A 76 -0.37 -9.54 18.82
C ARG A 76 -0.32 -9.58 20.36
N PHE A 77 0.81 -9.97 20.94
CA PHE A 77 1.04 -9.92 22.38
C PHE A 77 1.46 -8.52 22.86
N VAL A 78 2.29 -7.83 22.08
CA VAL A 78 2.86 -6.53 22.43
C VAL A 78 1.82 -5.40 22.33
N GLU A 79 1.03 -5.35 21.26
CA GLU A 79 0.05 -4.28 21.00
C GLU A 79 -0.92 -4.01 22.17
N PRO A 80 -1.54 -5.04 22.80
CA PRO A 80 -2.40 -4.82 23.95
C PRO A 80 -1.71 -4.15 25.14
N LEU A 81 -0.39 -4.34 25.28
CA LEU A 81 0.42 -3.82 26.39
C LEU A 81 0.95 -2.40 26.13
N ILE A 82 0.91 -1.91 24.89
CA ILE A 82 1.24 -0.52 24.60
C ILE A 82 0.17 0.37 25.25
N VAL A 83 0.59 1.38 26.00
CA VAL A 83 -0.27 2.33 26.73
C VAL A 83 0.27 3.75 26.59
N PRO A 84 -0.52 4.81 26.87
CA PRO A 84 -0.01 6.17 26.92
C PRO A 84 1.22 6.27 27.84
N GLY A 85 2.28 6.93 27.37
CA GLY A 85 3.62 6.95 27.96
C GLY A 85 4.66 6.05 27.24
N CYS A 86 4.25 5.27 26.23
CA CYS A 86 5.14 4.44 25.39
C CYS A 86 5.43 5.07 24.01
N GLU A 87 4.93 6.27 23.75
CA GLU A 87 4.86 6.86 22.42
C GLU A 87 6.23 7.05 21.75
N ASP A 88 7.26 7.35 22.54
CA ASP A 88 8.65 7.54 22.10
C ASP A 88 9.28 6.29 21.48
N LEU A 89 8.76 5.11 21.79
CA LEU A 89 9.27 3.81 21.32
C LEU A 89 8.54 3.29 20.07
N VAL A 90 7.34 3.81 19.78
CA VAL A 90 6.51 3.37 18.65
C VAL A 90 7.19 3.58 17.29
N PRO A 91 7.88 4.72 17.00
CA PRO A 91 8.56 4.90 15.73
C PRO A 91 9.57 3.80 15.41
N ASP A 92 10.42 3.45 16.38
CA ASP A 92 11.49 2.45 16.21
C ASP A 92 10.89 1.04 16.01
N MET A 93 9.81 0.73 16.73
CA MET A 93 9.04 -0.50 16.52
C MET A 93 8.46 -0.59 15.09
N ILE A 94 7.86 0.49 14.60
CA ILE A 94 7.30 0.55 13.24
C ILE A 94 8.42 0.39 12.21
N GLN A 95 9.55 1.09 12.37
CA GLN A 95 10.69 0.98 11.47
C GLN A 95 11.20 -0.46 11.37
N GLY A 96 11.55 -1.08 12.51
CA GLY A 96 12.07 -2.45 12.50
C GLY A 96 11.05 -3.46 11.95
N THR A 97 9.74 -3.21 12.16
CA THR A 97 8.69 -4.05 11.58
C THR A 97 8.64 -3.91 10.05
N ILE A 98 8.75 -2.69 9.52
CA ILE A 98 8.79 -2.45 8.06
C ILE A 98 10.01 -3.13 7.42
N GLU A 99 11.17 -3.08 8.08
CA GLU A 99 12.40 -3.75 7.62
C GLU A 99 12.20 -5.28 7.49
N ILE A 100 11.55 -5.91 8.48
CA ILE A 100 11.21 -7.35 8.41
C ILE A 100 10.20 -7.66 7.30
N MET A 101 9.20 -6.80 7.08
CA MET A 101 8.25 -6.96 5.99
C MET A 101 8.96 -6.96 4.63
N TRP A 102 9.90 -6.03 4.43
CA TRP A 102 10.70 -5.94 3.21
C TRP A 102 11.56 -7.17 3.01
N ASP A 103 12.28 -7.61 4.04
CA ASP A 103 13.12 -8.80 3.98
C ASP A 103 12.29 -10.02 3.55
N SER A 104 11.13 -10.21 4.17
CA SER A 104 10.25 -11.34 3.86
C SER A 104 9.63 -11.22 2.45
N ALA A 105 9.21 -10.03 2.03
CA ALA A 105 8.64 -9.79 0.69
C ALA A 105 9.66 -9.94 -0.45
N ILE A 106 10.97 -9.85 -0.15
CA ILE A 106 12.03 -10.05 -1.14
C ILE A 106 12.52 -11.51 -1.10
N ASN A 107 12.75 -12.07 0.08
CA ASN A 107 13.48 -13.32 0.25
C ASN A 107 12.58 -14.55 0.36
N GLN A 108 11.26 -14.41 0.54
CA GLN A 108 10.33 -15.53 0.73
C GLN A 108 9.17 -15.56 -0.29
N PRO A 109 9.44 -15.49 -1.61
CA PRO A 109 8.38 -15.44 -2.62
C PRO A 109 7.51 -16.71 -2.66
N ALA A 110 8.02 -17.86 -2.19
CA ALA A 110 7.28 -19.11 -2.11
C ALA A 110 6.19 -19.10 -1.02
N GLU A 111 6.30 -18.20 -0.04
CA GLU A 111 5.39 -18.07 1.11
C GLU A 111 4.54 -16.79 1.00
N SER A 112 4.23 -16.37 -0.22
CA SER A 112 3.56 -15.08 -0.48
C SER A 112 2.25 -14.88 0.29
N ASP A 113 1.45 -15.94 0.48
CA ASP A 113 0.21 -15.89 1.26
C ASP A 113 0.46 -15.55 2.74
N ILE A 114 1.49 -16.19 3.32
CA ILE A 114 1.88 -15.99 4.72
C ILE A 114 2.41 -14.57 4.90
N VAL A 115 3.25 -14.11 3.97
CA VAL A 115 3.79 -12.74 3.97
C VAL A 115 2.65 -11.71 3.87
N ARG A 116 1.72 -11.87 2.92
CA ARG A 116 0.54 -10.99 2.77
C ARG A 116 -0.29 -10.95 4.06
N PHE A 117 -0.57 -12.11 4.64
CA PHE A 117 -1.33 -12.21 5.89
C PHE A 117 -0.62 -11.51 7.06
N ALA A 118 0.69 -11.74 7.21
CA ALA A 118 1.49 -11.17 8.29
C ALA A 118 1.60 -9.64 8.17
N ILE A 119 1.83 -9.11 6.96
CA ILE A 119 1.82 -7.66 6.70
C ILE A 119 0.45 -7.07 7.07
N GLY A 120 -0.64 -7.70 6.61
CA GLY A 120 -2.00 -7.28 6.96
C GLY A 120 -2.23 -7.27 8.47
N SER A 121 -1.74 -8.28 9.18
CA SER A 121 -1.81 -8.35 10.65
C SER A 121 -1.07 -7.21 11.33
N HIS A 122 0.16 -6.90 10.90
CA HIS A 122 0.92 -5.77 11.44
C HIS A 122 0.23 -4.43 11.22
N LEU A 123 -0.34 -4.20 10.03
CA LEU A 123 -1.10 -2.98 9.74
C LEU A 123 -2.28 -2.83 10.71
N LEU A 124 -3.04 -3.90 10.93
CA LEU A 124 -4.12 -3.88 11.92
C LEU A 124 -3.61 -3.56 13.33
N HIS A 125 -2.43 -4.04 13.72
CA HIS A 125 -1.83 -3.69 15.01
C HIS A 125 -1.38 -2.22 15.07
N PHE A 126 -0.74 -1.70 14.02
CA PHE A 126 -0.41 -0.27 13.93
C PHE A 126 -1.66 0.59 14.07
N ARG A 127 -2.75 0.20 13.39
CA ARG A 127 -4.05 0.86 13.51
C ARG A 127 -4.52 0.93 14.97
N GLN A 128 -4.48 -0.19 15.71
CA GLN A 128 -4.88 -0.20 17.12
C GLN A 128 -3.98 0.70 17.98
N ILE A 129 -2.68 0.69 17.72
CA ILE A 129 -1.71 1.55 18.42
C ILE A 129 -2.01 3.02 18.17
N PHE A 130 -2.29 3.42 16.92
CA PHE A 130 -2.64 4.81 16.58
C PHE A 130 -3.93 5.26 17.28
N ILE A 131 -4.94 4.39 17.35
CA ILE A 131 -6.18 4.68 18.07
C ILE A 131 -5.91 4.84 19.56
N LYS A 132 -5.14 3.93 20.16
CA LYS A 132 -4.90 3.89 21.61
C LYS A 132 -4.03 5.06 22.09
N LEU A 133 -3.02 5.43 21.31
CA LEU A 133 -2.07 6.50 21.64
C LEU A 133 -2.47 7.86 21.07
N ARG A 134 -3.68 7.98 20.54
CA ARG A 134 -4.15 9.24 19.98
C ARG A 134 -4.10 10.34 21.03
N PRO A 135 -3.38 11.46 20.79
CA PRO A 135 -3.31 12.55 21.75
C PRO A 135 -4.69 13.11 22.06
N SER A 136 -4.92 13.45 23.32
CA SER A 136 -6.16 14.13 23.75
C SER A 136 -6.17 15.62 23.40
N TYR A 137 -5.02 16.18 23.02
CA TYR A 137 -4.82 17.59 22.72
C TYR A 137 -4.08 17.77 21.39
N ASP A 138 -4.39 18.84 20.67
CA ASP A 138 -3.83 19.18 19.35
C ASP A 138 -2.38 19.72 19.42
N HIS A 139 -1.59 19.31 20.42
CA HIS A 139 -0.19 19.68 20.49
C HIS A 139 0.64 18.78 19.58
N GLU A 140 1.59 19.39 18.86
CA GLU A 140 2.57 18.65 18.05
C GLU A 140 3.27 17.60 18.92
N GLN A 141 3.21 16.34 18.46
CA GLN A 141 3.86 15.22 19.13
C GLN A 141 5.03 14.75 18.26
N PRO A 142 6.29 14.92 18.72
CA PRO A 142 7.47 14.56 17.94
C PRO A 142 7.50 13.08 17.50
N TRP A 143 6.91 12.19 18.29
CA TRP A 143 6.85 10.76 17.95
C TRP A 143 5.94 10.50 16.74
N ILE A 144 4.85 11.26 16.56
CA ILE A 144 3.94 11.10 15.41
C ILE A 144 4.68 11.46 14.12
N GLU A 145 5.48 12.53 14.14
CA GLU A 145 6.30 12.92 12.99
C GLU A 145 7.28 11.81 12.62
N LYS A 146 7.96 11.23 13.62
CA LYS A 146 8.86 10.09 13.40
C LYS A 146 8.13 8.86 12.86
N VAL A 147 6.91 8.57 13.31
CA VAL A 147 6.09 7.49 12.74
C VAL A 147 5.83 7.74 11.26
N VAL A 148 5.42 8.97 10.90
CA VAL A 148 5.17 9.33 9.50
C VAL A 148 6.46 9.21 8.68
N ASP A 149 7.57 9.76 9.18
CA ASP A 149 8.88 9.68 8.51
C ASP A 149 9.31 8.21 8.31
N ASN A 150 9.16 7.35 9.32
CA ASN A 150 9.52 5.93 9.20
C ASN A 150 8.60 5.18 8.22
N ILE A 151 7.31 5.53 8.13
CA ILE A 151 6.39 4.96 7.14
C ILE A 151 6.74 5.38 5.72
N LEU A 152 7.10 6.65 5.52
CA LEU A 152 7.43 7.20 4.20
C LEU A 152 8.81 6.78 3.71
N HIS A 153 9.83 6.83 4.58
CA HIS A 153 11.20 6.45 4.24
C HIS A 153 11.45 4.94 4.30
N GLY A 154 10.65 4.21 5.08
CA GLY A 154 10.64 2.75 5.08
C GLY A 154 9.84 2.14 3.93
N ASP A 155 9.22 2.96 3.08
CA ASP A 155 8.50 2.52 1.88
C ASP A 155 7.37 1.51 2.20
N LEU A 156 6.62 1.76 3.29
CA LEU A 156 5.56 0.85 3.74
C LEU A 156 4.47 0.65 2.65
N VAL A 157 4.12 1.69 1.90
CA VAL A 157 3.15 1.55 0.79
C VAL A 157 3.71 0.64 -0.30
N ASP A 158 4.98 0.80 -0.67
CA ASP A 158 5.63 0.00 -1.69
C ASP A 158 5.73 -1.48 -1.29
N VAL A 159 6.03 -1.81 -0.02
CA VAL A 159 6.04 -3.23 0.43
C VAL A 159 4.65 -3.85 0.43
N ILE A 160 3.60 -3.08 0.77
CA ILE A 160 2.21 -3.53 0.69
C ILE A 160 1.85 -3.83 -0.76
N VAL A 161 2.10 -2.88 -1.67
CA VAL A 161 1.80 -3.02 -3.10
C VAL A 161 2.57 -4.19 -3.70
N ARG A 162 3.88 -4.31 -3.40
CA ARG A 162 4.69 -5.44 -3.84
C ARG A 162 4.10 -6.78 -3.38
N SER A 163 3.66 -6.85 -2.12
CA SER A 163 3.05 -8.05 -1.57
C SER A 163 1.70 -8.35 -2.23
N MET A 164 0.88 -7.35 -2.51
CA MET A 164 -0.36 -7.50 -3.28
C MET A 164 -0.10 -8.01 -4.70
N LEU A 165 0.94 -7.52 -5.38
CA LEU A 165 1.30 -7.95 -6.74
C LEU A 165 1.75 -9.41 -6.85
N THR A 166 2.07 -10.06 -5.72
CA THR A 166 2.33 -11.51 -5.71
C THR A 166 1.05 -12.35 -5.70
N ALA A 167 -0.13 -11.73 -5.63
CA ALA A 167 -1.41 -12.42 -5.71
C ALA A 167 -1.79 -12.72 -7.16
N THR A 168 -2.42 -13.87 -7.40
CA THR A 168 -2.88 -14.27 -8.74
C THR A 168 -4.24 -13.66 -9.08
N GLU A 169 -5.08 -13.46 -8.09
CA GLU A 169 -6.44 -12.95 -8.23
C GLU A 169 -6.84 -12.13 -7.01
N PHE A 170 -7.78 -11.21 -7.18
CA PHE A 170 -8.41 -10.46 -6.10
C PHE A 170 -9.92 -10.68 -6.14
N ASN A 171 -10.46 -11.18 -5.04
CA ASN A 171 -11.90 -11.37 -4.86
C ASN A 171 -12.36 -10.59 -3.61
N PRO A 172 -13.07 -9.46 -3.76
CA PRO A 172 -13.49 -8.62 -2.65
C PRO A 172 -14.44 -9.34 -1.67
N ASP A 173 -15.16 -10.35 -2.13
CA ASP A 173 -16.09 -11.12 -1.30
C ASP A 173 -15.41 -12.25 -0.54
N SER A 174 -14.14 -12.52 -0.84
CA SER A 174 -13.37 -13.58 -0.18
C SER A 174 -12.68 -13.07 1.09
N ALA A 175 -12.64 -13.92 2.12
CA ALA A 175 -11.93 -13.64 3.37
C ALA A 175 -10.45 -14.09 3.33
N ASN A 176 -9.80 -13.94 2.18
CA ASN A 176 -8.41 -14.36 1.94
C ASN A 176 -7.37 -13.32 2.43
N ALA A 177 -6.08 -13.55 2.17
CA ALA A 177 -5.00 -12.72 2.68
C ALA A 177 -4.95 -11.35 1.97
N GLU A 178 -5.29 -11.32 0.69
CA GLU A 178 -5.29 -10.16 -0.20
C GLU A 178 -6.35 -9.14 0.21
N THR A 179 -7.60 -9.59 0.38
CA THR A 179 -8.70 -8.73 0.82
C THR A 179 -8.45 -8.17 2.22
N LYS A 180 -7.88 -8.99 3.12
CA LYS A 180 -7.47 -8.54 4.46
C LYS A 180 -6.34 -7.53 4.40
N LEU A 181 -5.32 -7.75 3.58
CA LEU A 181 -4.20 -6.81 3.41
C LEU A 181 -4.70 -5.47 2.85
N PHE A 182 -5.56 -5.51 1.83
CA PHE A 182 -6.16 -4.30 1.25
C PHE A 182 -6.95 -3.49 2.28
N SER A 183 -7.89 -4.12 3.00
CA SER A 183 -8.70 -3.44 4.03
C SER A 183 -7.83 -2.93 5.18
N ALA A 184 -6.90 -3.76 5.68
CA ALA A 184 -5.99 -3.35 6.75
C ALA A 184 -5.14 -2.13 6.36
N ALA A 185 -4.63 -2.08 5.13
CA ALA A 185 -3.88 -0.94 4.63
C ALA A 185 -4.72 0.33 4.62
N VAL A 186 -5.88 0.32 3.94
CA VAL A 186 -6.77 1.49 3.85
C VAL A 186 -7.15 2.00 5.24
N GLU A 187 -7.55 1.10 6.14
CA GLU A 187 -7.95 1.46 7.50
C GLU A 187 -6.80 2.03 8.33
N THR A 188 -5.59 1.47 8.19
CA THR A 188 -4.41 1.94 8.93
C THR A 188 -4.01 3.35 8.51
N PHE A 189 -3.98 3.62 7.20
CA PHE A 189 -3.65 4.96 6.69
C PHE A 189 -4.76 5.99 6.99
N ALA A 190 -6.02 5.54 7.09
CA ALA A 190 -7.11 6.39 7.58
C ALA A 190 -6.99 6.73 9.07
N GLU A 191 -6.50 5.83 9.93
CA GLU A 191 -6.19 6.19 11.33
C GLU A 191 -4.93 7.05 11.43
N LEU A 192 -3.92 6.83 10.59
CA LEU A 192 -2.72 7.68 10.54
C LEU A 192 -3.09 9.13 10.20
N SER A 193 -4.01 9.34 9.26
CA SER A 193 -4.49 10.69 8.91
C SER A 193 -5.33 11.36 9.99
N ARG A 194 -5.80 10.59 10.98
CA ARG A 194 -6.45 11.10 12.19
C ARG A 194 -5.48 11.38 13.33
N LEU A 195 -4.28 10.79 13.26
CA LEU A 195 -3.20 10.95 14.23
C LEU A 195 -2.36 12.20 13.91
N TYR A 196 -2.12 12.49 12.63
CA TYR A 196 -1.33 13.65 12.19
C TYR A 196 -2.17 14.60 11.31
N THR A 197 -1.82 15.88 11.29
CA THR A 197 -2.60 16.87 10.51
C THR A 197 -2.46 16.61 9.02
N SER A 198 -3.56 16.70 8.26
CA SER A 198 -3.52 16.49 6.79
C SER A 198 -2.59 17.48 6.07
N SER A 199 -2.35 18.67 6.63
CA SER A 199 -1.32 19.59 6.14
C SER A 199 0.09 19.09 6.41
N GLY A 200 0.38 18.60 7.62
CA GLY A 200 1.69 18.04 7.95
C GLY A 200 2.03 16.81 7.10
N ILE A 201 1.07 15.89 6.96
CA ILE A 201 1.21 14.71 6.09
C ILE A 201 1.49 15.13 4.64
N ALA A 202 0.71 16.07 4.09
CA ALA A 202 0.90 16.53 2.71
C ALA A 202 2.29 17.14 2.49
N THR A 203 2.78 17.96 3.43
CA THR A 203 4.13 18.53 3.37
C THR A 203 5.20 17.42 3.37
N ARG A 204 5.13 16.46 4.30
CA ARG A 204 6.09 15.35 4.38
C ARG A 204 6.05 14.44 3.15
N LEU A 205 4.86 14.17 2.62
CA LEU A 205 4.68 13.43 1.36
C LEU A 205 5.31 14.14 0.15
N GLN A 206 5.22 15.47 0.12
CA GLN A 206 5.83 16.28 -0.92
C GLN A 206 7.36 16.31 -0.78
N GLU A 207 7.88 16.51 0.44
CA GLU A 207 9.31 16.57 0.74
C GLU A 207 10.02 15.22 0.51
N SER A 208 9.36 14.11 0.83
CA SER A 208 9.88 12.77 0.57
C SER A 208 9.88 12.37 -0.91
N GLY A 209 9.15 13.10 -1.77
CA GLY A 209 8.95 12.76 -3.18
C GLY A 209 7.99 11.60 -3.43
N LYS A 210 7.52 10.91 -2.38
CA LYS A 210 6.66 9.71 -2.48
C LYS A 210 5.33 9.98 -3.14
N LEU A 211 4.76 11.17 -2.94
CA LEU A 211 3.50 11.54 -3.59
C LEU A 211 3.60 11.46 -5.11
N LEU A 212 4.72 11.92 -5.67
CA LEU A 212 4.96 11.87 -7.11
C LEU A 212 5.08 10.44 -7.59
N ASP A 213 5.85 9.60 -6.89
CA ASP A 213 6.02 8.19 -7.24
C ASP A 213 4.71 7.41 -7.18
N TRP A 214 3.88 7.67 -6.16
CA TRP A 214 2.56 7.05 -6.03
C TRP A 214 1.61 7.44 -7.15
N PHE A 215 1.62 8.70 -7.60
CA PHE A 215 0.86 9.10 -8.80
C PHE A 215 1.33 8.33 -10.06
N LYS A 216 2.64 8.11 -10.21
CA LYS A 216 3.15 7.31 -11.34
C LYS A 216 2.66 5.88 -11.28
N TYR A 217 2.68 5.28 -10.08
CA TYR A 217 2.19 3.92 -9.90
C TYR A 217 0.70 3.84 -10.17
N THR A 218 -0.12 4.79 -9.71
CA THR A 218 -1.56 4.79 -10.01
C THR A 218 -1.80 4.91 -11.50
N ASP A 219 -1.12 5.84 -12.20
CA ASP A 219 -1.27 6.00 -13.64
C ASP A 219 -0.86 4.69 -14.36
N HIS A 220 0.29 4.11 -13.99
CA HIS A 220 0.74 2.83 -14.54
C HIS A 220 -0.27 1.70 -14.30
N PHE A 221 -0.78 1.55 -13.08
CA PHE A 221 -1.71 0.49 -12.74
C PHE A 221 -3.07 0.64 -13.42
N PHE A 222 -3.57 1.86 -13.58
CA PHE A 222 -4.82 2.11 -14.29
C PHE A 222 -4.68 2.04 -15.81
N ASP A 223 -3.55 2.50 -16.38
CA ASP A 223 -3.27 2.44 -17.81
C ASP A 223 -2.96 1.00 -18.27
N VAL A 224 -2.25 0.22 -17.46
CA VAL A 224 -2.01 -1.22 -17.73
C VAL A 224 -3.25 -2.06 -17.41
N GLY A 225 -4.06 -1.65 -16.43
CA GLY A 225 -5.30 -2.32 -16.03
C GLY A 225 -6.50 -2.07 -16.96
N SER A 226 -6.42 -1.07 -17.84
CA SER A 226 -7.42 -0.82 -18.89
C SER A 226 -7.20 -1.64 -20.16
N PHE A 227 -6.26 -2.60 -20.13
CA PHE A 227 -6.16 -3.60 -21.17
C PHE A 227 -7.30 -4.63 -21.06
N VAL A 228 -8.21 -4.48 -22.03
CA VAL A 228 -9.15 -5.43 -22.61
C VAL A 228 -10.62 -5.25 -22.21
N GLU A 229 -11.26 -4.27 -22.86
CA GLU A 229 -12.72 -4.18 -23.03
C GLU A 229 -13.34 -5.40 -23.78
N GLU A 230 -12.54 -6.33 -24.31
CA GLU A 230 -13.03 -7.53 -25.01
C GLU A 230 -13.15 -8.80 -24.13
N PHE A 231 -12.83 -8.76 -22.83
CA PHE A 231 -12.97 -9.92 -21.92
C PHE A 231 -14.09 -9.78 -20.87
N VAL A 232 -15.01 -8.82 -21.06
CA VAL A 232 -15.97 -8.36 -20.05
C VAL A 232 -16.98 -9.41 -19.57
N ASP A 233 -17.17 -10.53 -20.29
CA ASP A 233 -18.30 -11.43 -19.97
C ASP A 233 -17.95 -12.68 -19.13
N LYS A 234 -16.74 -12.84 -18.53
CA LYS A 234 -16.54 -14.06 -17.73
C LYS A 234 -15.63 -14.12 -16.51
N TYR A 235 -15.03 -13.03 -16.03
CA TYR A 235 -14.38 -13.07 -14.72
C TYR A 235 -14.57 -11.76 -13.96
N ASP A 236 -15.40 -11.81 -12.92
CA ASP A 236 -15.63 -10.81 -11.87
C ASP A 236 -14.38 -10.53 -10.99
N PHE A 237 -13.18 -10.88 -11.43
CA PHE A 237 -11.95 -10.65 -10.69
C PHE A 237 -11.33 -9.33 -11.15
N GLU A 238 -11.26 -8.36 -10.24
CA GLU A 238 -10.55 -7.12 -10.51
C GLU A 238 -9.06 -7.45 -10.71
N CYS A 239 -8.51 -7.06 -11.87
CA CYS A 239 -7.10 -7.23 -12.18
C CYS A 239 -6.25 -6.71 -11.01
N ILE A 240 -5.28 -7.51 -10.53
CA ILE A 240 -4.47 -7.17 -9.35
C ILE A 240 -3.76 -5.82 -9.50
N ASN A 241 -3.40 -5.44 -10.73
CA ASN A 241 -2.87 -4.12 -11.05
C ASN A 241 -3.88 -3.03 -10.73
N THR A 242 -5.12 -3.15 -11.21
CA THR A 242 -6.20 -2.19 -10.92
C THR A 242 -6.43 -2.06 -9.42
N ILE A 243 -6.42 -3.17 -8.68
CA ILE A 243 -6.55 -3.17 -7.22
C ILE A 243 -5.38 -2.45 -6.54
N CYS A 244 -4.14 -2.68 -7.00
CA CYS A 244 -2.98 -1.96 -6.49
C CYS A 244 -3.09 -0.44 -6.76
N GLY A 245 -3.55 -0.05 -7.96
CA GLY A 245 -3.85 1.34 -8.28
C GLY A 245 -4.91 1.95 -7.36
N GLN A 246 -6.01 1.25 -7.14
CA GLN A 246 -7.06 1.66 -6.20
C GLN A 246 -6.54 1.77 -4.76
N LEU A 247 -5.70 0.83 -4.32
CA LEU A 247 -5.10 0.83 -3.00
C LEU A 247 -4.26 2.09 -2.76
N ILE A 248 -3.33 2.38 -3.68
CA ILE A 248 -2.47 3.56 -3.59
C ILE A 248 -3.33 4.84 -3.60
N TYR A 249 -4.30 4.92 -4.52
CA TYR A 249 -5.21 6.06 -4.60
C TYR A 249 -6.03 6.24 -3.31
N GLY A 250 -6.49 5.15 -2.71
CA GLY A 250 -7.21 5.14 -1.44
C GLY A 250 -6.33 5.62 -0.27
N ILE A 251 -5.07 5.17 -0.21
CA ILE A 251 -4.09 5.63 0.78
C ILE A 251 -3.82 7.12 0.62
N MET A 252 -3.57 7.59 -0.61
CA MET A 252 -3.37 9.01 -0.90
C MET A 252 -4.59 9.85 -0.49
N GLY A 253 -5.79 9.37 -0.80
CA GLY A 253 -7.05 10.02 -0.43
C GLY A 253 -7.24 10.09 1.08
N ALA A 254 -6.89 9.02 1.81
CA ALA A 254 -6.94 8.98 3.26
C ALA A 254 -5.96 9.97 3.91
N LEU A 255 -4.74 10.07 3.37
CA LEU A 255 -3.65 10.89 3.92
C LEU A 255 -3.81 12.39 3.64
N VAL A 256 -4.17 12.75 2.41
CA VAL A 256 -4.19 14.14 1.96
C VAL A 256 -5.60 14.73 1.94
N GLY A 257 -6.62 13.87 1.82
CA GLY A 257 -8.00 14.24 1.55
C GLY A 257 -8.28 14.35 0.06
N GLU A 258 -9.41 13.80 -0.39
CA GLU A 258 -9.79 13.72 -1.82
C GLU A 258 -9.71 15.08 -2.55
N HIS A 259 -10.22 16.15 -1.93
CA HIS A 259 -10.27 17.48 -2.55
C HIS A 259 -8.87 18.08 -2.76
N ARG A 260 -7.89 17.65 -1.98
CA ARG A 260 -6.51 18.10 -2.10
C ARG A 260 -5.71 17.26 -3.09
N MET A 261 -6.14 16.03 -3.38
CA MET A 261 -5.45 15.21 -4.38
C MET A 261 -5.47 15.85 -5.76
N GLU A 262 -6.58 16.50 -6.15
CA GLU A 262 -6.65 17.26 -7.41
C GLU A 262 -5.68 18.45 -7.43
N LEU A 263 -5.52 19.12 -6.28
CA LEU A 263 -4.61 20.26 -6.12
C LEU A 263 -3.13 19.84 -6.11
N LEU A 264 -2.84 18.64 -5.61
CA LEU A 264 -1.49 18.07 -5.60
C LEU A 264 -1.16 17.29 -6.85
N ARG A 265 -2.14 17.09 -7.75
CA ARG A 265 -1.87 16.50 -9.05
C ARG A 265 -0.88 17.42 -9.77
N PRO A 266 0.23 16.89 -10.32
CA PRO A 266 1.21 17.70 -11.02
C PRO A 266 0.52 18.57 -12.08
N ILE A 267 0.82 19.87 -12.08
CA ILE A 267 0.17 20.87 -12.96
C ILE A 267 0.50 20.64 -14.45
N GLY A 268 1.44 19.74 -14.76
CA GLY A 268 1.71 19.28 -16.12
C GLY A 268 0.99 17.96 -16.45
N GLY A 269 0.79 17.71 -17.74
CA GLY A 269 0.24 16.44 -18.21
C GLY A 269 1.12 15.25 -17.82
N SER A 270 0.60 14.04 -18.02
CA SER A 270 1.44 12.85 -17.99
C SER A 270 2.36 12.84 -19.22
N CYS A 271 3.58 12.35 -19.07
CA CYS A 271 4.50 12.23 -20.20
C CYS A 271 4.00 11.14 -21.14
N ASP A 272 3.75 11.50 -22.39
CA ASP A 272 3.31 10.56 -23.42
C ASP A 272 4.40 9.57 -23.83
N ASN A 273 5.65 9.72 -23.37
CA ASN A 273 6.66 8.68 -23.55
C ASN A 273 6.38 7.52 -22.58
N PRO A 274 5.97 6.33 -23.06
CA PRO A 274 5.61 5.19 -22.22
C PRO A 274 6.81 4.61 -21.45
N ARG A 275 8.03 5.01 -21.81
CA ARG A 275 9.27 4.62 -21.12
C ARG A 275 9.79 5.71 -20.19
N CYS A 276 9.03 6.78 -19.98
CA CYS A 276 9.45 7.84 -19.07
C CYS A 276 9.46 7.29 -17.64
N PRO A 277 10.60 7.35 -16.93
CA PRO A 277 10.66 6.92 -15.53
C PRO A 277 9.93 7.89 -14.58
N VAL A 278 9.62 9.10 -15.06
CA VAL A 278 8.96 10.16 -14.28
C VAL A 278 7.93 10.84 -15.18
N PRO A 279 6.80 10.18 -15.51
CA PRO A 279 5.84 10.67 -16.50
C PRO A 279 4.95 11.81 -15.96
N LEU A 280 5.47 12.73 -15.15
CA LEU A 280 4.67 13.77 -14.51
C LEU A 280 5.30 15.15 -14.69
N GLY A 281 4.47 16.19 -14.71
CA GLY A 281 4.92 17.55 -14.99
C GLY A 281 5.32 17.75 -16.45
N ALA A 282 4.76 16.96 -17.37
CA ALA A 282 5.01 17.11 -18.79
C ALA A 282 4.46 18.45 -19.27
N THR A 283 5.33 19.24 -19.91
CA THR A 283 5.01 20.58 -20.41
C THR A 283 5.53 20.79 -21.83
N LEU A 284 6.43 19.92 -22.30
CA LEU A 284 6.96 19.99 -23.66
C LEU A 284 5.97 19.36 -24.63
N VAL A 285 5.18 20.20 -25.27
CA VAL A 285 4.28 19.76 -26.34
C VAL A 285 5.07 19.55 -27.63
N CYS A 286 4.79 18.45 -28.34
CA CYS A 286 5.34 18.24 -29.67
C CYS A 286 4.91 19.35 -30.63
N SER A 287 5.88 20.05 -31.22
CA SER A 287 5.59 21.17 -32.13
C SER A 287 4.97 20.77 -33.47
N GLN A 288 4.87 19.46 -33.78
CA GLN A 288 4.32 18.97 -35.04
C GLN A 288 2.84 18.56 -34.93
N CYS A 289 2.46 17.83 -33.88
CA CYS A 289 1.07 17.46 -33.66
C CYS A 289 0.33 18.38 -32.69
N GLU A 290 1.06 19.19 -31.90
CA GLU A 290 0.53 20.06 -30.85
C GLU A 290 -0.34 19.32 -29.80
N ASP A 291 -0.23 17.98 -29.73
CA ASP A 291 -1.08 17.12 -28.90
C ASP A 291 -0.28 16.37 -27.82
N LEU A 292 0.77 15.63 -28.23
CA LEU A 292 1.55 14.81 -27.29
C LEU A 292 2.51 15.67 -26.46
N ILE A 293 2.54 15.43 -25.15
CA ILE A 293 3.25 16.20 -24.13
C ILE A 293 4.34 15.33 -23.48
N TYR A 294 5.51 15.91 -23.26
CA TYR A 294 6.67 15.22 -22.73
C TYR A 294 7.28 15.99 -21.54
N CYS A 295 7.93 15.28 -20.62
CA CYS A 295 8.69 15.92 -19.54
C CYS A 295 9.96 16.60 -20.05
N THR A 296 10.63 16.00 -21.05
CA THR A 296 11.91 16.48 -21.56
C THR A 296 12.04 16.26 -23.07
N PRO A 297 12.91 17.02 -23.76
CA PRO A 297 13.27 16.75 -25.16
C PRO A 297 13.84 15.35 -25.36
N TRP A 298 14.45 14.77 -24.32
CA TRP A 298 14.93 13.40 -24.36
C TRP A 298 13.77 12.41 -24.43
N CYS A 299 12.73 12.55 -23.59
CA CYS A 299 11.54 11.70 -23.66
C CYS A 299 10.86 11.74 -25.03
N LEU A 300 10.70 12.96 -25.57
CA LEU A 300 10.19 13.17 -26.92
C LEU A 300 11.07 12.43 -27.95
N ARG A 301 12.39 12.62 -27.90
CA ARG A 301 13.33 12.00 -28.84
C ARG A 301 13.33 10.48 -28.74
N THR A 302 13.31 9.92 -27.54
CA THR A 302 13.30 8.47 -27.33
C THR A 302 12.00 7.84 -27.79
N ASP A 303 10.88 8.52 -27.63
CA ASP A 303 9.62 8.02 -28.17
C ASP A 303 9.54 8.21 -29.69
N TRP A 304 10.12 9.29 -30.23
CA TRP A 304 10.25 9.52 -31.67
C TRP A 304 11.16 8.50 -32.38
N MET A 305 12.26 8.09 -31.74
CA MET A 305 13.28 7.20 -32.33
C MET A 305 13.27 5.78 -31.79
N GLY A 306 12.31 5.44 -30.92
CA GLY A 306 12.30 4.15 -30.23
C GLY A 306 12.30 2.96 -31.17
N ALA A 307 12.79 1.82 -30.67
CA ALA A 307 12.61 0.53 -31.33
C ALA A 307 11.13 0.37 -31.75
N TRP A 308 10.89 -0.24 -32.91
CA TRP A 308 9.56 -0.36 -33.56
C TRP A 308 9.09 0.89 -34.33
N GLY A 309 10.02 1.74 -34.75
CA GLY A 309 9.78 2.81 -35.72
C GLY A 309 9.25 4.12 -35.13
N GLY A 310 9.41 4.33 -33.83
CA GLY A 310 8.95 5.54 -33.14
C GLY A 310 7.42 5.58 -32.98
N PRO A 311 6.88 5.13 -31.84
CA PRO A 311 5.44 5.21 -31.54
C PRO A 311 4.83 6.57 -31.84
N HIS A 312 5.42 7.65 -31.32
CA HIS A 312 4.97 9.00 -31.61
C HIS A 312 5.08 9.34 -33.10
N ARG A 313 6.19 9.04 -33.79
CA ARG A 313 6.34 9.41 -35.21
C ARG A 313 5.16 8.95 -36.07
N ARG A 314 4.68 7.72 -35.86
CA ARG A 314 3.52 7.16 -36.59
C ARG A 314 2.22 7.91 -36.31
N VAL A 315 2.01 8.30 -35.06
CA VAL A 315 0.78 8.99 -34.62
C VAL A 315 0.85 10.49 -34.93
N CYS A 316 2.03 11.11 -34.88
CA CYS A 316 2.26 12.52 -35.22
C CYS A 316 1.87 12.83 -36.67
N GLU A 317 2.32 11.97 -37.59
CA GLU A 317 2.04 12.11 -39.03
C GLU A 317 0.56 11.88 -39.36
N ALA A 318 -0.18 11.14 -38.52
CA ALA A 318 -1.61 10.86 -38.67
C ALA A 318 -2.50 11.90 -37.96
N GLN A 319 -2.13 12.37 -36.77
CA GLN A 319 -2.85 13.39 -36.01
C GLN A 319 -2.72 14.79 -36.64
N SER A 320 -1.57 15.10 -37.25
CA SER A 320 -1.40 16.33 -38.04
C SER A 320 -2.35 16.40 -39.26
N ARG A 321 -3.03 15.28 -39.61
CA ARG A 321 -4.08 15.20 -40.63
C ARG A 321 -5.51 15.28 -40.09
N LYS A 322 -5.70 15.62 -38.80
CA LYS A 322 -7.01 15.81 -38.11
C LYS A 322 -7.89 14.56 -38.00
N ASP A 323 -7.34 13.42 -37.59
CA ASP A 323 -8.14 12.30 -37.06
C ASP A 323 -7.88 12.12 -35.55
N PRO A 324 -8.66 12.76 -34.67
CA PRO A 324 -8.49 12.68 -33.22
C PRO A 324 -8.68 11.27 -32.65
N GLY A 325 -9.37 10.37 -33.36
CA GLY A 325 -9.69 9.01 -32.89
C GLY A 325 -8.47 8.11 -32.72
N LEU A 326 -7.36 8.42 -33.39
CA LEU A 326 -6.12 7.63 -33.32
C LEU A 326 -5.34 7.82 -32.00
N ARG A 327 -5.68 8.82 -31.17
CA ARG A 327 -5.06 9.00 -29.85
C ARG A 327 -5.29 7.79 -28.93
N PHE A 328 -6.49 7.21 -28.98
CA PHE A 328 -6.79 5.99 -28.24
C PHE A 328 -5.92 4.80 -28.67
N SER A 329 -5.49 4.75 -29.95
CA SER A 329 -4.62 3.70 -30.49
C SER A 329 -3.14 3.84 -30.08
N TYR A 330 -2.71 5.04 -29.67
CA TYR A 330 -1.35 5.32 -29.22
C TYR A 330 -1.07 4.67 -27.85
N HIS A 331 -2.01 4.81 -26.91
CA HIS A 331 -1.89 4.22 -25.57
C HIS A 331 -2.25 2.71 -25.53
N SER A 332 -3.06 2.21 -26.47
CA SER A 332 -3.58 0.82 -26.45
C SER A 332 -2.74 -0.23 -27.20
N ARG A 333 -1.62 0.12 -27.86
CA ARG A 333 -0.90 -0.80 -28.77
C ARG A 333 0.47 -1.30 -28.31
N ILE A 334 0.83 -1.09 -27.06
CA ILE A 334 2.10 -1.61 -26.53
C ILE A 334 1.82 -2.98 -25.89
N GLY A 335 1.70 -4.06 -26.69
CA GLY A 335 1.67 -5.40 -26.07
C GLY A 335 1.44 -6.69 -26.88
N VAL A 336 0.53 -6.77 -27.87
CA VAL A 336 0.04 -8.10 -28.34
C VAL A 336 0.19 -8.32 -29.87
N PRO A 337 0.77 -9.45 -30.33
CA PRO A 337 0.83 -9.81 -31.75
C PRO A 337 -0.56 -9.98 -32.39
N SER A 338 -0.68 -9.58 -33.64
CA SER A 338 -1.95 -9.51 -34.42
C SER A 338 -2.66 -10.85 -34.70
N GLY A 339 -2.14 -11.99 -34.24
CA GLY A 339 -2.71 -13.33 -34.51
C GLY A 339 -3.70 -13.87 -33.47
N PHE A 340 -3.97 -13.14 -32.38
CA PHE A 340 -4.76 -13.65 -31.25
C PHE A 340 -6.27 -13.37 -31.36
N TYR A 341 -6.68 -12.45 -32.23
CA TYR A 341 -8.01 -11.81 -32.19
C TYR A 341 -9.12 -12.47 -33.04
N GLU A 342 -8.87 -13.57 -33.75
CA GLU A 342 -9.88 -14.12 -34.69
C GLU A 342 -10.94 -15.06 -34.05
N GLY A 343 -10.93 -15.28 -32.74
CA GLY A 343 -11.62 -16.43 -32.14
C GLY A 343 -12.99 -16.24 -31.45
N VAL A 344 -13.37 -15.05 -30.96
CA VAL A 344 -14.41 -15.01 -29.90
C VAL A 344 -15.36 -13.82 -30.06
N LYS A 345 -16.49 -14.03 -30.74
CA LYS A 345 -17.64 -13.11 -30.79
C LYS A 345 -18.92 -13.89 -30.52
N ARG A 346 -19.53 -13.78 -29.34
CA ARG A 346 -20.99 -13.83 -29.15
C ARG A 346 -21.43 -13.55 -27.70
N ASP A 347 -22.38 -12.62 -27.64
CA ASP A 347 -23.40 -12.36 -26.63
C ASP A 347 -22.98 -11.68 -25.31
N GLY A 348 -23.60 -10.53 -25.06
CA GLY A 348 -23.26 -9.63 -23.96
C GLY A 348 -24.35 -9.42 -22.91
N GLY A 349 -23.94 -8.79 -21.82
CA GLY A 349 -24.78 -8.28 -20.73
C GLY A 349 -23.94 -7.48 -19.71
N SER A 350 -24.57 -6.60 -18.91
CA SER A 350 -23.89 -5.59 -18.08
C SER A 350 -24.27 -5.63 -16.59
N ALA A 351 -23.32 -5.38 -15.68
CA ALA A 351 -23.52 -5.13 -14.23
C ALA A 351 -22.46 -4.14 -13.62
N PRO A 352 -22.70 -3.52 -12.43
CA PRO A 352 -22.06 -2.28 -11.96
C PRO A 352 -20.91 -2.42 -10.90
N ARG A 353 -20.18 -1.30 -10.63
CA ARG A 353 -18.78 -1.21 -10.14
C ARG A 353 -18.57 -1.11 -8.59
N LEU A 354 -17.65 -1.93 -8.06
CA LEU A 354 -17.17 -2.07 -6.68
C LEU A 354 -16.62 -0.77 -6.02
N ALA A 355 -16.12 0.16 -6.82
CA ALA A 355 -15.61 1.45 -6.34
C ALA A 355 -16.66 2.22 -5.51
N GLU A 356 -17.95 2.08 -5.85
CA GLU A 356 -19.03 2.73 -5.12
C GLU A 356 -19.23 2.14 -3.71
N PHE A 357 -18.90 0.86 -3.50
CA PHE A 357 -18.97 0.20 -2.19
C PHE A 357 -17.83 0.63 -1.26
N VAL A 358 -16.59 0.68 -1.77
CA VAL A 358 -15.41 1.13 -1.02
C VAL A 358 -15.56 2.60 -0.62
N LEU A 359 -16.00 3.45 -1.56
CA LEU A 359 -16.24 4.87 -1.30
C LEU A 359 -17.41 5.11 -0.33
N ARG A 360 -18.42 4.25 -0.34
CA ARG A 360 -19.54 4.32 0.62
C ARG A 360 -19.09 3.96 2.04
N ALA A 361 -18.29 2.91 2.21
CA ALA A 361 -17.76 2.53 3.51
C ALA A 361 -16.89 3.64 4.13
N VAL A 362 -16.06 4.33 3.33
CA VAL A 362 -15.26 5.48 3.77
C VAL A 362 -16.13 6.70 4.12
N ARG A 363 -17.21 6.96 3.37
CA ARG A 363 -18.15 8.07 3.63
C ARG A 363 -19.02 7.84 4.87
N GLU A 364 -19.45 6.62 5.11
CA GLU A 364 -20.27 6.26 6.28
C GLU A 364 -19.47 6.35 7.59
N GLN A 365 -18.15 6.15 7.56
CA GLN A 365 -17.27 6.29 8.72
C GLN A 365 -16.72 7.72 8.96
N THR A 366 -16.75 8.59 7.95
CA THR A 366 -16.32 10.00 8.06
C THR A 366 -17.46 10.97 8.40
N GLY A 367 -18.68 10.47 8.59
CA GLY A 367 -19.85 11.25 8.99
C GLY A 367 -19.69 11.90 10.37
N ARG A 368 -19.59 13.22 10.40
CA ARG A 368 -19.72 14.05 11.61
C ARG A 368 -21.00 13.68 12.40
N PRO A 369 -20.99 13.70 13.75
CA PRO A 369 -22.24 13.69 14.50
C PRO A 369 -23.06 14.93 14.11
N ARG A 370 -24.30 14.72 13.66
CA ARG A 370 -25.28 15.79 13.59
C ARG A 370 -25.61 16.17 15.04
N PHE A 371 -25.04 17.28 15.50
CA PHE A 371 -25.59 18.05 16.60
C PHE A 371 -26.80 18.84 16.10
#